data_AF-N1QAE0-F1
#
_entry.id   AF-N1QAE0-F1
#
_cell.length_a   1.000
_cell.length_b   1.000
_cell.length_c   1.000
_cell.angle_alpha   90.00
_cell.angle_beta   90.00
_cell.angle_gamma   90.00
#
_symmetry.space_group_name_H-M   'P 1'
#
loop_
_entity.id
_entity.type
_entity.pdbx_description
1 polymer ?
#
loop_
_entity_poly.entity_id
_entity_poly.type
_entity_poly.pdbx_seq_one_letter_code
_entity_poly.pdbx_strand_id
1 'polypeptide(L)'
;NSIKLMIVGDSITHGHEGDFTWRYRLWEWMKSTDISFSFVGPYTAPLAPEEIHSSKPIPTQKDINDYPRIEWGYAENASKSFDAHHFATSGYKAELARHAVAAQVKANDPDLLLIMLGYNDLQWTKAPFTYLLPTMKALIDNARAAKPTLQFAIGNIIERTIFRQDIHENTMVYNELFKDAIPSWSTEQSPVFHVDVASKYTCGPYRPCPAAFDGLHPNALGEYEIASAFSEALAREIGIGKEPLRIPKTVTDRAMPPPVVLRAFGNAAGATLTWDRIYGITEYEVASRIEGQDWNTGMLTSNR
;
A
#
# COMPACT_ATOMS: atom_id res chain seq x y z
N ASN A 1 9.96 -25.55 11.54
CA ASN A 1 8.85 -24.66 11.93
C ASN A 1 8.63 -23.63 10.85
N SER A 2 7.36 -23.33 10.54
CA SER A 2 6.99 -22.30 9.56
C SER A 2 7.10 -20.92 10.20
N ILE A 3 7.69 -19.94 9.52
CA ILE A 3 7.75 -18.54 9.99
C ILE A 3 6.44 -17.81 9.64
N LYS A 4 5.84 -17.11 10.60
CA LYS A 4 4.65 -16.28 10.35
C LYS A 4 5.02 -14.83 10.13
N LEU A 5 4.61 -14.26 9.00
CA LEU A 5 4.84 -12.84 8.70
C LEU A 5 3.51 -12.10 8.69
N MET A 6 3.41 -11.00 9.44
CA MET A 6 2.28 -10.08 9.32
C MET A 6 2.71 -8.82 8.59
N ILE A 7 2.06 -8.54 7.47
CA ILE A 7 2.34 -7.38 6.64
C ILE A 7 1.42 -6.23 7.05
N VAL A 8 1.99 -5.16 7.58
CA VAL A 8 1.28 -3.99 8.09
C VAL A 8 1.49 -2.80 7.17
N GLY A 9 0.40 -2.15 6.73
CA GLY A 9 0.55 -1.01 5.84
C GLY A 9 -0.71 -0.21 5.58
N ASP A 10 -0.59 0.72 4.65
CA ASP A 10 -1.69 1.56 4.17
C ASP A 10 -2.14 1.16 2.76
N SER A 11 -2.60 2.11 1.94
CA SER A 11 -3.04 1.87 0.55
C SER A 11 -1.95 1.30 -0.34
N ILE A 12 -0.69 1.68 -0.12
CA ILE A 12 0.47 1.19 -0.89
C ILE A 12 0.63 -0.32 -0.68
N THR A 13 0.21 -0.82 0.49
CA THR A 13 0.22 -2.24 0.84
C THR A 13 -1.10 -2.95 0.57
N HIS A 14 -2.23 -2.28 0.81
CA HIS A 14 -3.56 -2.84 0.64
C HIS A 14 -3.83 -3.21 -0.82
N GLY A 15 -3.48 -2.31 -1.75
CA GLY A 15 -3.77 -2.45 -3.18
C GLY A 15 -5.25 -2.28 -3.50
N HIS A 16 -5.55 -2.19 -4.79
CA HIS A 16 -6.88 -2.06 -5.35
C HIS A 16 -7.32 -3.36 -6.02
N GLU A 17 -8.61 -3.42 -6.36
CA GLU A 17 -9.13 -4.44 -7.26
C GLU A 17 -8.23 -4.59 -8.51
N GLY A 18 -7.95 -5.83 -8.89
CA GLY A 18 -7.12 -6.19 -10.03
C GLY A 18 -5.61 -6.10 -9.80
N ASP A 19 -5.13 -5.56 -8.67
CA ASP A 19 -3.71 -5.52 -8.34
C ASP A 19 -3.20 -6.92 -7.99
N PHE A 20 -1.91 -7.17 -8.23
CA PHE A 20 -1.24 -8.27 -7.55
C PHE A 20 -0.81 -7.81 -6.15
N THR A 21 -0.37 -6.56 -6.03
CA THR A 21 0.30 -5.95 -4.88
C THR A 21 1.73 -6.46 -4.69
N TRP A 22 2.57 -5.66 -4.03
CA TRP A 22 3.92 -6.10 -3.65
C TRP A 22 3.90 -7.31 -2.70
N ARG A 23 2.81 -7.53 -1.97
CA ARG A 23 2.61 -8.71 -1.10
C ARG A 23 2.61 -9.99 -1.91
N TYR A 24 1.96 -9.99 -3.07
CA TYR A 24 1.96 -11.14 -3.97
C TYR A 24 3.36 -11.40 -4.54
N ARG A 25 4.07 -10.35 -4.96
CA ARG A 25 5.47 -10.47 -5.46
C ARG A 25 6.41 -11.01 -4.39
N LEU A 26 6.25 -10.55 -3.16
CA LEU A 26 7.01 -11.06 -2.02
C LEU A 26 6.63 -12.53 -1.73
N TRP A 27 5.35 -12.89 -1.80
CA TRP A 27 4.91 -14.28 -1.65
C TRP A 27 5.51 -15.21 -2.71
N GLU A 28 5.55 -14.79 -3.98
CA GLU A 28 6.20 -15.55 -5.06
C GLU A 28 7.68 -15.79 -4.74
N TRP A 29 8.38 -14.77 -4.26
CA TRP A 29 9.77 -14.90 -3.83
C TRP A 29 9.91 -15.81 -2.61
N MET A 30 9.10 -15.64 -1.57
CA MET A 30 9.12 -16.51 -0.38
C MET A 30 8.89 -17.97 -0.76
N LYS A 31 7.96 -18.25 -1.68
CA LYS A 31 7.69 -19.59 -2.24
C LYS A 31 8.88 -20.19 -3.00
N SER A 32 9.77 -19.35 -3.53
CA SER A 32 11.00 -19.78 -4.20
C SER A 32 12.15 -20.08 -3.23
N THR A 33 12.01 -19.74 -1.95
CA THR A 33 12.98 -20.06 -0.90
C THR A 33 12.74 -21.46 -0.32
N ASP A 34 13.74 -21.99 0.40
CA ASP A 34 13.64 -23.26 1.13
C ASP A 34 12.92 -23.13 2.49
N ILE A 35 12.30 -21.98 2.78
CA ILE A 35 11.69 -21.66 4.08
C ILE A 35 10.18 -21.90 4.04
N SER A 36 9.67 -22.66 5.00
CA SER A 36 8.23 -22.74 5.26
C SER A 36 7.75 -21.44 5.89
N PHE A 37 6.70 -20.83 5.32
CA PHE A 37 6.16 -19.58 5.82
C PHE A 37 4.63 -19.52 5.71
N SER A 38 4.03 -18.55 6.40
CA SER A 38 2.63 -18.15 6.23
C SER A 38 2.51 -16.65 6.42
N PHE A 39 1.71 -16.00 5.59
CA PHE A 39 1.25 -14.65 5.88
C PHE A 39 0.07 -14.73 6.85
N VAL A 40 0.03 -13.82 7.81
CA VAL A 40 -1.03 -13.76 8.83
C VAL A 40 -1.53 -12.32 8.98
N GLY A 41 -2.75 -12.16 9.48
CA GLY A 41 -3.40 -10.88 9.61
C GLY A 41 -4.91 -11.00 9.45
N PRO A 42 -5.66 -9.94 9.83
CA PRO A 42 -7.12 -10.00 9.87
C PRO A 42 -7.78 -9.90 8.49
N TYR A 43 -7.07 -9.50 7.44
CA TYR A 43 -7.64 -9.23 6.12
C TYR A 43 -6.97 -10.06 5.04
N THR A 44 -7.71 -10.39 3.99
CA THR A 44 -7.20 -11.08 2.80
C THR A 44 -7.50 -10.35 1.49
N ALA A 45 -8.44 -9.40 1.51
CA ALA A 45 -8.99 -8.75 0.33
C ALA A 45 -8.37 -7.37 0.07
N PRO A 46 -8.13 -6.98 -1.21
CA PRO A 46 -7.75 -5.62 -1.57
C PRO A 46 -8.93 -4.64 -1.45
N LEU A 47 -8.65 -3.36 -1.65
CA LEU A 47 -9.66 -2.30 -1.67
C LEU A 47 -10.69 -2.56 -2.76
N ALA A 48 -11.96 -2.63 -2.36
CA ALA A 48 -13.08 -2.62 -3.29
C ALA A 48 -13.21 -1.26 -3.97
N PRO A 49 -13.70 -1.23 -5.21
CA PRO A 49 -14.02 0.02 -5.85
C PRO A 49 -15.06 0.84 -5.12
N GLU A 50 -15.03 2.15 -5.38
CA GLU A 50 -16.05 3.04 -4.87
C GLU A 50 -17.41 2.70 -5.47
N GLU A 51 -18.39 2.41 -4.60
CA GLU A 51 -19.77 2.25 -5.02
C GLU A 51 -20.36 3.62 -5.39
N ILE A 52 -21.30 3.63 -6.34
CA ILE A 52 -22.09 4.84 -6.65
C ILE A 52 -22.98 5.14 -5.43
N HIS A 53 -22.45 5.85 -4.44
CA HIS A 53 -23.24 6.30 -3.32
C HIS A 53 -24.10 7.49 -3.76
N SER A 54 -25.41 7.37 -3.57
CA SER A 54 -26.31 8.51 -3.58
C SER A 54 -25.92 9.46 -2.45
N SER A 55 -25.21 10.54 -2.76
CA SER A 55 -25.14 11.83 -2.04
C SER A 55 -25.03 11.83 -0.50
N LYS A 56 -24.61 10.73 0.14
CA LYS A 56 -24.38 10.69 1.58
C LYS A 56 -22.96 11.14 1.87
N PRO A 57 -22.76 12.06 2.84
CA PRO A 57 -21.43 12.46 3.27
C PRO A 57 -20.64 11.22 3.69
N ILE A 58 -19.42 11.08 3.17
CA ILE A 58 -18.46 10.08 3.65
C ILE A 58 -18.16 10.42 5.11
N PRO A 59 -18.35 9.49 6.07
CA PRO A 59 -18.05 9.76 7.48
C PRO A 59 -16.59 10.17 7.64
N THR A 60 -16.34 11.19 8.46
CA THR A 60 -15.00 11.77 8.71
C THR A 60 -14.03 10.84 9.44
N GLN A 61 -14.45 9.62 9.78
CA GLN A 61 -13.59 8.57 10.28
C GLN A 61 -14.29 7.23 10.03
N LYS A 62 -13.91 6.56 8.94
CA LYS A 62 -14.36 5.17 8.73
C LYS A 62 -13.58 4.29 9.70
N ASP A 63 -14.27 3.43 10.45
CA ASP A 63 -13.57 2.35 11.16
C ASP A 63 -12.73 1.60 10.12
N ILE A 64 -11.48 1.33 10.46
CA ILE A 64 -10.54 0.66 9.55
C ILE A 64 -11.04 -0.74 9.15
N ASN A 65 -11.85 -1.36 10.02
CA ASN A 65 -12.50 -2.63 9.78
C ASN A 65 -13.67 -2.50 8.77
N ASP A 66 -14.32 -1.33 8.70
CA ASP A 66 -15.44 -1.04 7.79
C ASP A 66 -15.00 -0.51 6.42
N TYR A 67 -13.69 -0.49 6.16
CA TYR A 67 -13.15 -0.07 4.88
C TYR A 67 -13.53 -1.08 3.77
N PRO A 68 -14.00 -0.62 2.59
CA PRO A 68 -14.62 -1.52 1.63
C PRO A 68 -13.56 -2.44 1.01
N ARG A 69 -13.88 -3.73 0.91
CA ARG A 69 -12.98 -4.80 0.48
C ARG A 69 -13.71 -5.76 -0.42
N ILE A 70 -13.00 -6.27 -1.43
CA ILE A 70 -13.55 -7.22 -2.39
C ILE A 70 -12.82 -8.56 -2.26
N GLU A 71 -13.54 -9.59 -1.82
CA GLU A 71 -12.93 -10.92 -1.68
C GLU A 71 -12.36 -11.40 -3.01
N TRP A 72 -11.12 -11.88 -2.96
CA TRP A 72 -10.38 -12.37 -4.13
C TRP A 72 -10.28 -11.38 -5.30
N GLY A 73 -10.45 -10.07 -5.07
CA GLY A 73 -10.32 -9.04 -6.10
C GLY A 73 -8.89 -8.72 -6.52
N TYR A 74 -7.98 -9.69 -6.49
CA TYR A 74 -6.61 -9.54 -7.03
C TYR A 74 -6.59 -9.70 -8.55
N ALA A 75 -5.45 -9.45 -9.20
CA ALA A 75 -5.27 -9.71 -10.64
C ALA A 75 -5.86 -11.07 -11.07
N GLU A 76 -6.54 -11.13 -12.21
CA GLU A 76 -7.29 -12.33 -12.63
C GLU A 76 -6.41 -13.59 -12.72
N ASN A 77 -5.15 -13.39 -13.09
CA ASN A 77 -4.14 -14.44 -13.19
C ASN A 77 -3.27 -14.59 -11.93
N ALA A 78 -3.60 -13.94 -10.81
CA ALA A 78 -2.98 -14.21 -9.53
C ALA A 78 -3.29 -15.65 -9.08
N SER A 79 -2.27 -16.35 -8.58
CA SER A 79 -2.44 -17.70 -8.07
C SER A 79 -3.49 -17.75 -6.96
N LYS A 80 -4.47 -18.65 -7.06
CA LYS A 80 -5.46 -18.90 -5.99
C LYS A 80 -4.86 -19.52 -4.73
N SER A 81 -3.59 -19.95 -4.79
CA SER A 81 -2.83 -20.37 -3.63
C SER A 81 -2.10 -19.22 -2.93
N PHE A 82 -2.27 -17.97 -3.39
CA PHE A 82 -1.71 -16.81 -2.71
C PHE A 82 -2.22 -16.75 -1.28
N ASP A 83 -1.27 -16.80 -0.34
CA ASP A 83 -1.56 -16.53 1.06
C ASP A 83 -1.73 -15.01 1.22
N ALA A 84 -2.96 -14.56 1.07
CA ALA A 84 -3.26 -13.14 0.91
C ALA A 84 -3.35 -12.38 2.23
N HIS A 85 -3.13 -13.02 3.39
CA HIS A 85 -3.34 -12.40 4.70
C HIS A 85 -2.45 -11.17 4.93
N HIS A 86 -3.03 -10.13 5.51
CA HIS A 86 -2.32 -8.89 5.83
C HIS A 86 -3.08 -8.07 6.89
N PHE A 87 -2.40 -7.06 7.44
CA PHE A 87 -2.96 -6.02 8.30
C PHE A 87 -2.73 -4.64 7.66
N ALA A 88 -3.33 -4.44 6.48
CA ALA A 88 -3.22 -3.18 5.73
C ALA A 88 -4.59 -2.64 5.34
N THR A 89 -4.70 -1.32 5.24
CA THR A 89 -5.94 -0.65 4.83
C THR A 89 -5.66 0.70 4.21
N SER A 90 -6.37 1.06 3.14
CA SER A 90 -6.14 2.34 2.47
C SER A 90 -6.44 3.51 3.39
N GLY A 91 -5.54 4.50 3.38
CA GLY A 91 -5.61 5.63 4.31
C GLY A 91 -5.18 5.37 5.74
N TYR A 92 -4.71 4.16 6.06
CA TYR A 92 -4.29 3.86 7.41
C TYR A 92 -3.05 4.67 7.80
N LYS A 93 -3.03 5.11 9.05
CA LYS A 93 -1.97 5.94 9.63
C LYS A 93 -1.20 5.13 10.66
N ALA A 94 0.09 5.40 10.81
CA ALA A 94 0.91 4.86 11.90
C ALA A 94 0.27 5.16 13.26
N GLU A 95 -0.31 6.35 13.41
CA GLU A 95 -1.05 6.78 14.59
C GLU A 95 -2.23 5.86 14.95
N LEU A 96 -2.95 5.34 13.96
CA LEU A 96 -4.06 4.42 14.21
C LEU A 96 -3.54 2.99 14.40
N ALA A 97 -2.55 2.58 13.60
CA ALA A 97 -1.94 1.26 13.69
C ALA A 97 -1.31 0.99 15.06
N ARG A 98 -0.65 1.98 15.68
CA ARG A 98 -0.05 1.81 17.02
C ARG A 98 -1.06 1.42 18.09
N HIS A 99 -2.34 1.78 17.94
CA HIS A 99 -3.40 1.43 18.88
C HIS A 99 -3.94 0.01 18.69
N ALA A 100 -3.87 -0.52 17.46
CA ALA A 100 -4.43 -1.83 17.11
C ALA A 100 -3.39 -2.96 17.08
N VAL A 101 -2.11 -2.65 16.84
CA VAL A 101 -1.07 -3.65 16.53
C VAL A 101 -0.89 -4.70 17.63
N ALA A 102 -0.96 -4.32 18.91
CA ALA A 102 -0.80 -5.27 20.01
C ALA A 102 -1.88 -6.37 20.01
N ALA A 103 -3.14 -5.99 19.69
CA ALA A 103 -4.23 -6.95 19.57
C ALA A 103 -4.03 -7.87 18.36
N GLN A 104 -3.60 -7.31 17.22
CA GLN A 104 -3.32 -8.09 16.01
C GLN A 104 -2.14 -9.06 16.18
N VAL A 105 -1.08 -8.65 16.88
CA VAL A 105 0.03 -9.54 17.23
C VAL A 105 -0.45 -10.69 18.11
N LYS A 106 -1.27 -10.43 19.13
CA LYS A 106 -1.84 -11.50 20.00
C LYS A 106 -2.74 -12.46 19.23
N ALA A 107 -3.57 -11.94 18.32
CA ALA A 107 -4.54 -12.75 17.58
C ALA A 107 -3.88 -13.62 16.49
N ASN A 108 -2.83 -13.11 15.83
CA ASN A 108 -2.23 -13.75 14.66
C ASN A 108 -0.88 -14.42 14.95
N ASP A 109 -0.27 -14.12 16.10
CA ASP A 109 1.01 -14.68 16.56
C ASP A 109 2.13 -14.61 15.48
N PRO A 110 2.40 -13.45 14.87
CA PRO A 110 3.48 -13.32 13.88
C PRO A 110 4.84 -13.48 14.53
N ASP A 111 5.83 -13.98 13.80
CA ASP A 111 7.24 -13.98 14.21
C ASP A 111 7.99 -12.76 13.69
N LEU A 112 7.49 -12.19 12.58
CA LEU A 112 8.05 -11.02 11.92
C LEU A 112 6.94 -10.08 11.43
N LEU A 113 7.10 -8.79 11.70
CA LEU A 113 6.29 -7.73 11.10
C LEU A 113 7.02 -7.09 9.93
N LEU A 114 6.36 -7.01 8.77
CA LEU A 114 6.79 -6.19 7.64
C LEU A 114 5.95 -4.93 7.61
N ILE A 115 6.53 -3.77 7.92
CA ILE A 115 5.76 -2.54 8.14
C ILE A 115 6.11 -1.50 7.09
N MET A 116 5.11 -0.95 6.42
CA MET A 116 5.26 0.23 5.56
C MET A 116 4.09 1.17 5.78
N LEU A 117 4.30 2.18 6.63
CA LEU A 117 3.32 3.15 7.11
C LEU A 117 3.96 4.53 7.27
N GLY A 118 3.13 5.56 7.43
CA GLY A 118 3.55 6.91 7.80
C GLY A 118 3.31 7.96 6.72
N TYR A 119 3.11 7.54 5.45
CA TYR A 119 2.80 8.48 4.37
C TYR A 119 1.52 9.27 4.67
N ASN A 120 0.45 8.59 5.09
CA ASN A 120 -0.83 9.24 5.43
C ASN A 120 -0.73 10.18 6.64
N ASP A 121 0.17 9.91 7.57
CA ASP A 121 0.45 10.80 8.71
C ASP A 121 1.06 12.12 8.21
N LEU A 122 2.03 12.09 7.30
CA LEU A 122 2.58 13.32 6.72
C LEU A 122 1.54 14.05 5.84
N GLN A 123 0.78 13.29 5.05
CA GLN A 123 -0.17 13.82 4.07
C GLN A 123 -1.40 14.50 4.71
N TRP A 124 -2.14 13.77 5.56
CA TRP A 124 -3.50 14.14 5.97
C TRP A 124 -3.57 14.91 7.27
N THR A 125 -2.75 14.54 8.27
CA THR A 125 -2.74 15.27 9.54
C THR A 125 -1.83 16.49 9.49
N LYS A 126 -1.05 16.65 8.40
CA LYS A 126 0.06 17.61 8.31
C LYS A 126 0.96 17.51 9.54
N ALA A 127 1.07 16.31 10.11
CA ALA A 127 1.91 16.09 11.27
C ALA A 127 3.37 16.33 10.81
N PRO A 128 4.14 17.14 11.54
CA PRO A 128 5.56 17.24 11.26
C PRO A 128 6.22 15.88 11.48
N PHE A 129 7.34 15.62 10.81
CA PHE A 129 8.14 14.41 11.00
C PHE A 129 8.48 14.14 12.49
N THR A 130 8.57 15.20 13.30
CA THR A 130 8.81 15.15 14.75
C THR A 130 7.74 14.39 15.52
N TYR A 131 6.52 14.27 14.98
CA TYR A 131 5.45 13.46 15.54
C TYR A 131 5.47 12.02 15.02
N LEU A 132 5.82 11.82 13.74
CA LEU A 132 5.77 10.50 13.13
C LEU A 132 6.84 9.54 13.67
N LEU A 133 8.05 10.05 13.92
CA LEU A 133 9.15 9.22 14.44
C LEU A 133 8.82 8.55 15.80
N PRO A 134 8.38 9.28 16.84
CA PRO A 134 7.94 8.66 18.10
C PRO A 134 6.67 7.81 17.94
N THR A 135 5.80 8.13 16.98
CA THR A 135 4.61 7.31 16.67
C THR A 135 5.00 5.92 16.15
N MET A 136 5.95 5.84 15.23
CA MET A 136 6.48 4.57 14.73
C MET A 136 7.20 3.78 15.82
N LYS A 137 7.97 4.45 16.70
CA LYS A 137 8.55 3.80 17.88
C LYS A 137 7.48 3.23 18.80
N ALA A 138 6.42 3.98 19.09
CA ALA A 138 5.31 3.49 19.91
C ALA A 138 4.58 2.30 19.27
N LEU A 139 4.45 2.27 17.94
CA LEU A 139 3.91 1.12 17.22
C LEU A 139 4.75 -0.14 17.48
N ILE A 140 6.08 -0.04 17.34
CA ILE A 140 7.02 -1.15 17.61
C ILE A 140 6.93 -1.59 19.07
N ASP A 141 6.96 -0.64 20.01
CA ASP A 141 6.90 -0.94 21.45
C ASP A 141 5.60 -1.64 21.83
N ASN A 142 4.46 -1.21 21.28
CA ASN A 142 3.16 -1.84 21.53
C ASN A 142 3.09 -3.25 20.95
N ALA A 143 3.66 -3.48 19.77
CA ALA A 143 3.75 -4.81 19.17
C ALA A 143 4.67 -5.73 19.97
N ARG A 144 5.83 -5.23 20.40
CA ARG A 144 6.80 -5.95 21.24
C ARG A 144 6.25 -6.26 22.63
N ALA A 145 5.45 -5.37 23.21
CA ALA A 145 4.76 -5.62 24.48
C ALA A 145 3.77 -6.80 24.37
N ALA A 146 3.23 -7.07 23.19
CA ALA A 146 2.38 -8.24 22.93
C ALA A 146 3.18 -9.53 22.69
N LYS A 147 4.36 -9.44 22.04
CA LYS A 147 5.28 -10.57 21.83
C LYS A 147 6.74 -10.08 21.95
N PRO A 148 7.42 -10.34 23.09
CA PRO A 148 8.76 -9.80 23.35
C PRO A 148 9.86 -10.28 22.40
N THR A 149 9.63 -11.37 21.67
CA THR A 149 10.57 -11.95 20.68
C THR A 149 10.28 -11.54 19.24
N LEU A 150 9.32 -10.63 19.02
CA LEU A 150 8.89 -10.23 17.70
C LEU A 150 10.01 -9.51 16.95
N GLN A 151 10.21 -9.87 15.68
CA GLN A 151 11.15 -9.21 14.79
C GLN A 151 10.42 -8.20 13.91
N PHE A 152 11.15 -7.21 13.40
CA PHE A 152 10.58 -6.16 12.57
C PHE A 152 11.47 -5.88 11.36
N ALA A 153 10.88 -5.78 10.18
CA ALA A 153 11.49 -5.15 9.01
C ALA A 153 10.59 -3.98 8.59
N ILE A 154 11.11 -2.76 8.64
CA ILE A 154 10.31 -1.54 8.53
C ILE A 154 10.81 -0.70 7.35
N GLY A 155 9.93 -0.51 6.38
CA GLY A 155 10.12 0.34 5.21
C GLY A 155 10.09 1.81 5.57
N ASN A 156 11.03 2.57 5.02
CA ASN A 156 10.92 4.03 4.94
C ASN A 156 9.81 4.46 3.96
N ILE A 157 9.47 5.75 3.97
CA ILE A 157 8.35 6.28 3.18
C ILE A 157 8.81 6.54 1.74
N ILE A 158 8.06 6.00 0.78
CA ILE A 158 8.28 6.27 -0.65
C ILE A 158 7.89 7.71 -1.02
N GLU A 159 8.55 8.23 -2.04
CA GLU A 159 8.25 9.54 -2.61
C GLU A 159 7.10 9.49 -3.64
N ARG A 160 6.57 10.67 -3.98
CA ARG A 160 5.53 10.84 -5.01
C ARG A 160 5.81 12.02 -5.95
N THR A 161 5.09 12.08 -7.07
CA THR A 161 5.05 13.28 -7.92
C THR A 161 4.74 14.53 -7.10
N ILE A 162 5.35 15.66 -7.43
CA ILE A 162 5.18 16.88 -6.64
C ILE A 162 3.73 17.37 -6.75
N PHE A 163 3.10 17.54 -5.60
CA PHE A 163 1.76 18.13 -5.49
C PHE A 163 1.67 19.10 -4.30
N ARG A 164 2.53 18.92 -3.29
CA ARG A 164 2.73 19.77 -2.11
C ARG A 164 4.18 19.67 -1.66
N GLN A 165 4.83 20.81 -1.52
CA GLN A 165 6.25 20.92 -1.18
C GLN A 165 6.56 20.38 0.22
N ASP A 166 5.70 20.67 1.18
CA ASP A 166 5.91 20.31 2.57
C ASP A 166 5.94 18.80 2.81
N ILE A 167 5.25 18.01 2.00
CA ILE A 167 5.26 16.54 2.14
C ILE A 167 6.58 15.94 1.65
N HIS A 168 7.14 16.45 0.56
CA HIS A 168 8.46 16.03 0.10
C HIS A 168 9.53 16.36 1.16
N GLU A 169 9.55 17.60 1.65
CA GLU A 169 10.51 18.03 2.67
C GLU A 169 10.40 17.20 3.96
N ASN A 170 9.18 16.98 4.44
CA ASN A 170 8.95 16.12 5.61
C ASN A 170 9.35 14.67 5.34
N THR A 171 9.11 14.13 4.14
CA THR A 171 9.47 12.75 3.77
C THR A 171 10.98 12.56 3.76
N MET A 172 11.72 13.49 3.16
CA MET A 172 13.19 13.44 3.16
C MET A 172 13.76 13.46 4.58
N VAL A 173 13.36 14.46 5.38
CA VAL A 173 13.86 14.61 6.75
C VAL A 173 13.45 13.42 7.62
N TYR A 174 12.21 12.96 7.48
CA TYR A 174 11.74 11.77 8.19
C TYR A 174 12.58 10.54 7.84
N ASN A 175 12.79 10.24 6.54
CA ASN A 175 13.51 9.04 6.12
C ASN A 175 14.97 9.02 6.62
N GLU A 176 15.63 10.17 6.65
CA GLU A 176 16.98 10.30 7.21
C GLU A 176 16.99 10.01 8.73
N LEU A 177 16.14 10.71 9.49
CA LEU A 177 16.05 10.51 10.94
C LEU A 177 15.56 9.11 11.32
N PHE A 178 14.67 8.54 10.51
CA PHE A 178 14.13 7.20 10.69
C PHE A 178 15.22 6.14 10.56
N LYS A 179 16.06 6.24 9.53
CA LYS A 179 17.21 5.35 9.33
C LYS A 179 18.18 5.40 10.52
N ASP A 180 18.48 6.60 11.02
CA ASP A 180 19.39 6.78 12.16
C ASP A 180 18.79 6.30 13.49
N ALA A 181 17.47 6.36 13.65
CA ALA A 181 16.79 5.97 14.88
C ALA A 181 16.67 4.43 15.04
N ILE A 182 16.46 3.68 13.95
CA ILE A 182 16.18 2.24 13.96
C ILE A 182 17.18 1.42 14.80
N PRO A 183 18.51 1.62 14.70
CA PRO A 183 19.48 0.88 15.54
C PRO A 183 19.21 1.02 17.04
N SER A 184 18.78 2.20 17.50
CA SER A 184 18.47 2.44 18.92
C SER A 184 17.16 1.78 19.40
N TRP A 185 16.33 1.32 18.47
CA TRP A 185 15.06 0.65 18.76
C TRP A 185 15.18 -0.88 18.77
N SER A 186 16.29 -1.40 18.24
CA SER A 186 16.60 -2.81 18.12
C SER A 186 17.14 -3.38 19.44
N THR A 187 16.80 -4.63 19.75
CA THR A 187 17.41 -5.40 20.83
C THR A 187 17.77 -6.79 20.31
N GLU A 188 18.65 -7.51 21.01
CA GLU A 188 19.03 -8.88 20.62
C GLU A 188 17.81 -9.82 20.55
N GLN A 189 16.84 -9.66 21.47
CA GLN A 189 15.64 -10.50 21.53
C GLN A 189 14.55 -10.08 20.54
N SER A 190 14.55 -8.81 20.10
CA SER A 190 13.51 -8.23 19.25
C SER A 190 14.14 -7.25 18.25
N PRO A 191 14.89 -7.80 17.27
CA PRO A 191 15.62 -7.00 16.31
C PRO A 191 14.68 -6.20 15.40
N VAL A 192 15.14 -5.01 15.04
CA VAL A 192 14.47 -4.08 14.13
C VAL A 192 15.40 -3.77 12.96
N PHE A 193 14.95 -4.08 11.75
CA PHE A 193 15.69 -3.89 10.51
C PHE A 193 15.07 -2.77 9.68
N HIS A 194 15.93 -1.91 9.13
CA HIS A 194 15.52 -0.87 8.19
C HIS A 194 15.42 -1.47 6.78
N VAL A 195 14.31 -1.20 6.10
CA VAL A 195 14.10 -1.56 4.68
C VAL A 195 14.11 -0.27 3.86
N ASP A 196 15.12 -0.11 3.01
CA ASP A 196 15.23 1.07 2.16
C ASP A 196 14.37 0.93 0.89
N VAL A 197 13.07 1.13 1.06
CA VAL A 197 12.08 1.06 -0.02
C VAL A 197 12.18 2.29 -0.93
N ALA A 198 12.37 3.46 -0.35
CA ALA A 198 12.39 4.75 -1.04
C ALA A 198 13.50 4.86 -2.09
N SER A 199 14.67 4.24 -1.87
CA SER A 199 15.75 4.24 -2.86
C SER A 199 15.49 3.33 -4.05
N LYS A 200 14.66 2.29 -3.88
CA LYS A 200 14.26 1.38 -4.96
C LYS A 200 13.03 1.85 -5.73
N TYR A 201 12.13 2.57 -5.08
CA TYR A 201 10.87 2.99 -5.70
C TYR A 201 11.07 4.11 -6.71
N THR A 202 10.87 3.83 -7.99
CA THR A 202 11.12 4.77 -9.09
C THR A 202 9.95 5.75 -9.29
N CYS A 203 9.77 6.62 -8.30
CA CYS A 203 8.88 7.78 -8.36
C CYS A 203 9.34 8.89 -7.40
N GLY A 204 9.13 10.16 -7.76
CA GLY A 204 9.42 11.29 -6.87
C GLY A 204 9.09 12.67 -7.45
N PRO A 205 9.31 13.75 -6.68
CA PRO A 205 8.74 15.07 -6.96
C PRO A 205 9.30 15.77 -8.21
N TYR A 206 10.56 15.53 -8.52
CA TYR A 206 11.27 16.15 -9.63
C TYR A 206 11.88 15.11 -10.57
N ARG A 207 11.29 13.92 -10.62
CA ARG A 207 11.74 12.82 -11.47
C ARG A 207 10.52 12.07 -12.03
N PRO A 208 10.67 11.30 -13.12
CA PRO A 208 9.61 10.44 -13.61
C PRO A 208 9.09 9.49 -12.51
N CYS A 209 7.82 9.11 -12.63
CA CYS A 209 7.15 8.17 -11.73
C CYS A 209 6.67 6.89 -12.46
N PRO A 210 7.56 6.17 -13.16
CA PRO A 210 7.16 4.94 -13.86
C PRO A 210 6.70 3.82 -12.93
N ALA A 211 7.03 3.85 -11.63
CA ALA A 211 6.57 2.86 -10.66
C ALA A 211 5.16 3.12 -10.10
N ALA A 212 4.55 4.28 -10.38
CA ALA A 212 3.29 4.68 -9.80
C ALA A 212 2.23 5.01 -10.86
N PHE A 213 0.98 4.60 -10.65
CA PHE A 213 -0.10 4.88 -11.61
C PHE A 213 -0.75 6.27 -11.43
N ASP A 214 -0.80 6.79 -10.20
CA ASP A 214 -1.35 8.12 -9.86
C ASP A 214 -0.28 9.08 -9.29
N GLY A 215 0.98 8.72 -9.51
CA GLY A 215 2.13 9.43 -8.96
C GLY A 215 2.46 9.09 -7.51
N LEU A 216 1.75 8.17 -6.85
CA LEU A 216 2.12 7.62 -5.53
C LEU A 216 1.99 6.10 -5.48
N HIS A 217 0.83 5.55 -5.84
CA HIS A 217 0.49 4.15 -5.60
C HIS A 217 1.13 3.21 -6.63
N PRO A 218 1.63 2.03 -6.19
CA PRO A 218 2.42 1.16 -7.05
C PRO A 218 1.61 0.62 -8.24
N ASN A 219 2.17 0.71 -9.43
CA ASN A 219 1.78 -0.15 -10.54
C ASN A 219 2.61 -1.46 -10.50
N ALA A 220 2.55 -2.27 -11.56
CA ALA A 220 3.26 -3.55 -11.60
C ALA A 220 4.78 -3.41 -11.38
N LEU A 221 5.44 -2.36 -11.88
CA LEU A 221 6.85 -2.11 -11.61
C LEU A 221 7.09 -1.78 -10.13
N GLY A 222 6.30 -0.87 -9.58
CA GLY A 222 6.38 -0.48 -8.18
C GLY A 222 6.15 -1.64 -7.21
N GLU A 223 5.23 -2.57 -7.55
CA GLU A 223 5.02 -3.82 -6.79
C GLU A 223 6.32 -4.64 -6.66
N TYR A 224 7.05 -4.81 -7.77
CA TYR A 224 8.33 -5.53 -7.78
C TYR A 224 9.42 -4.77 -7.02
N GLU A 225 9.50 -3.45 -7.17
CA GLU A 225 10.51 -2.63 -6.49
C GLU A 225 10.37 -2.69 -4.96
N ILE A 226 9.14 -2.56 -4.45
CA ILE A 226 8.86 -2.63 -3.01
C ILE A 226 9.15 -4.05 -2.50
N ALA A 227 8.68 -5.09 -3.19
CA ALA A 227 8.96 -6.47 -2.81
C ALA A 227 10.47 -6.80 -2.87
N SER A 228 11.20 -6.22 -3.84
CA SER A 228 12.66 -6.35 -3.93
C SER A 228 13.36 -5.68 -2.75
N ALA A 229 12.88 -4.54 -2.25
CA ALA A 229 13.43 -3.90 -1.06
C ALA A 229 13.27 -4.79 0.19
N PHE A 230 12.05 -5.29 0.42
CA PHE A 230 11.78 -6.19 1.55
C PHE A 230 12.58 -7.49 1.45
N SER A 231 12.55 -8.17 0.30
CA SER A 231 13.30 -9.42 0.12
C SER A 231 14.81 -9.27 0.33
N GLU A 232 15.38 -8.11 0.00
CA GLU A 232 16.79 -7.83 0.26
C GLU A 232 17.10 -7.73 1.76
N ALA A 233 16.29 -7.01 2.52
CA ALA A 233 16.44 -6.94 3.97
C ALA A 233 16.24 -8.32 4.62
N LEU A 234 15.23 -9.08 4.17
CA LEU A 234 14.97 -10.44 4.66
C LEU A 234 16.15 -11.39 4.40
N ALA A 235 16.74 -11.34 3.19
CA ALA A 235 17.90 -12.17 2.86
C ALA A 235 19.16 -11.76 3.63
N ARG A 236 19.46 -10.46 3.71
CA ARG A 236 20.70 -9.96 4.33
C ARG A 236 20.69 -10.01 5.84
N GLU A 237 19.59 -9.60 6.47
CA GLU A 237 19.55 -9.36 7.91
C GLU A 237 18.96 -10.56 8.68
N ILE A 238 18.07 -11.33 8.06
CA ILE A 238 17.36 -12.44 8.70
C ILE A 238 17.80 -13.81 8.13
N GLY A 239 18.43 -13.82 6.95
CA GLY A 239 18.83 -15.06 6.27
C GLY A 239 17.66 -15.79 5.58
N ILE A 240 16.57 -15.08 5.27
CA ILE A 240 15.45 -15.64 4.53
C ILE A 240 15.73 -15.54 3.03
N GLY A 241 15.91 -16.68 2.38
CA GLY A 241 16.32 -16.73 0.98
C GLY A 241 17.82 -16.43 0.80
N LYS A 242 18.36 -16.82 -0.36
CA LYS A 242 19.79 -16.63 -0.68
C LYS A 242 20.05 -15.34 -1.45
N GLU A 243 19.07 -14.93 -2.25
CA GLU A 243 19.16 -13.78 -3.14
C GLU A 243 17.84 -13.00 -3.08
N PRO A 244 17.86 -11.66 -3.18
CA PRO A 244 16.64 -10.86 -3.22
C PRO A 244 15.83 -11.14 -4.49
N LEU A 245 14.54 -10.78 -4.45
CA LEU A 245 13.67 -10.76 -5.61
C LEU A 245 14.29 -9.87 -6.69
N ARG A 246 14.48 -10.46 -7.88
CA ARG A 246 14.92 -9.76 -9.08
C ARG A 246 13.73 -9.16 -9.80
N ILE A 247 13.83 -7.87 -10.13
CA ILE A 247 12.82 -7.19 -10.94
C ILE A 247 12.94 -7.69 -12.39
N PRO A 248 11.85 -8.13 -13.03
CA PRO A 248 11.86 -8.53 -14.43
C PRO A 248 12.35 -7.39 -15.34
N LYS A 249 13.11 -7.72 -16.39
CA LYS A 249 13.58 -6.72 -17.39
C LYS A 249 12.42 -5.99 -18.08
N THR A 250 11.28 -6.66 -18.18
CA THR A 250 10.06 -6.12 -18.75
C THR A 250 8.95 -6.44 -17.78
N VAL A 251 8.30 -5.39 -17.27
CA VAL A 251 7.10 -5.49 -16.45
C VAL A 251 5.94 -5.06 -17.34
N THR A 252 4.98 -5.96 -17.54
CA THR A 252 3.81 -5.66 -18.36
C THR A 252 2.80 -4.88 -17.54
N ASP A 253 2.45 -3.69 -18.01
CA ASP A 253 1.38 -2.90 -17.40
C ASP A 253 0.02 -3.56 -17.59
N ARG A 254 -0.89 -3.27 -16.66
CA ARG A 254 -2.29 -3.67 -16.79
C ARG A 254 -2.90 -3.03 -18.04
N ALA A 255 -3.64 -3.81 -18.81
CA ALA A 255 -4.43 -3.26 -19.91
C ALA A 255 -5.55 -2.36 -19.37
N MET A 256 -5.65 -1.14 -19.89
CA MET A 256 -6.68 -0.16 -19.52
C MET A 256 -7.54 0.19 -20.75
N PRO A 257 -8.41 -0.72 -21.22
CA PRO A 257 -9.26 -0.42 -22.35
C PRO A 257 -10.33 0.62 -21.97
N PRO A 258 -10.77 1.47 -22.91
CA PRO A 258 -11.87 2.39 -22.66
C PRO A 258 -13.19 1.62 -22.48
N PRO A 259 -14.16 2.14 -21.71
CA PRO A 259 -15.50 1.57 -21.64
C PRO A 259 -16.19 1.56 -23.00
N VAL A 260 -16.81 0.42 -23.36
CA VAL A 260 -17.50 0.24 -24.66
C VAL A 260 -19.02 0.35 -24.56
N VAL A 261 -19.59 0.13 -23.36
CA VAL A 261 -21.04 0.23 -23.14
C VAL A 261 -21.35 1.54 -22.44
N LEU A 262 -21.59 2.60 -23.23
CA LEU A 262 -21.97 3.92 -22.73
C LEU A 262 -23.50 4.07 -22.72
N ARG A 263 -24.05 4.58 -21.61
CA ARG A 263 -25.48 4.89 -21.46
C ARG A 263 -25.64 6.32 -20.99
N ALA A 264 -26.29 7.15 -21.79
CA ALA A 264 -26.54 8.55 -21.47
C ALA A 264 -28.03 8.84 -21.31
N PHE A 265 -28.40 9.63 -20.31
CA PHE A 265 -29.76 10.12 -20.12
C PHE A 265 -29.78 11.56 -19.60
N GLY A 266 -30.73 12.36 -20.08
CA GLY A 266 -30.95 13.73 -19.62
C GLY A 266 -31.55 13.76 -18.20
N ASN A 267 -31.18 14.75 -17.40
CA ASN A 267 -31.75 15.03 -16.09
C ASN A 267 -31.76 16.54 -15.82
N ALA A 268 -32.31 16.97 -14.67
CA ALA A 268 -32.45 18.38 -14.33
C ALA A 268 -31.12 19.16 -14.23
N ALA A 269 -29.99 18.47 -14.05
CA ALA A 269 -28.63 19.04 -14.01
C ALA A 269 -27.89 18.94 -15.36
N GLY A 270 -28.51 18.42 -16.43
CA GLY A 270 -27.89 18.25 -17.74
C GLY A 270 -28.02 16.81 -18.26
N ALA A 271 -26.89 16.11 -18.37
CA ALA A 271 -26.85 14.70 -18.77
C ALA A 271 -26.06 13.88 -17.74
N THR A 272 -26.49 12.64 -17.51
CA THR A 272 -25.69 11.62 -16.82
C THR A 272 -25.19 10.63 -17.85
N LEU A 273 -23.89 10.33 -17.82
CA LEU A 273 -23.26 9.25 -18.55
C LEU A 273 -22.99 8.11 -17.56
N THR A 274 -23.21 6.86 -17.95
CA THR A 274 -22.83 5.68 -17.15
C THR A 274 -22.24 4.63 -18.07
N TRP A 275 -21.41 3.74 -17.52
CA TRP A 275 -20.82 2.64 -18.27
C TRP A 275 -20.67 1.38 -17.45
N ASP A 276 -20.44 0.26 -18.13
CA ASP A 276 -20.10 -0.98 -17.43
C ASP A 276 -18.69 -0.86 -16.85
N ARG A 277 -18.58 -1.14 -15.54
CA ARG A 277 -17.30 -1.14 -14.84
C ARG A 277 -16.38 -2.20 -15.47
N ILE A 278 -15.13 -1.82 -15.68
CA ILE A 278 -14.07 -2.72 -16.12
C ILE A 278 -13.31 -3.17 -14.87
N TYR A 279 -13.16 -4.48 -14.71
CA TYR A 279 -12.46 -5.06 -13.57
C TYR A 279 -11.05 -4.50 -13.44
N GLY A 280 -10.68 -4.11 -12.22
CA GLY A 280 -9.34 -3.60 -11.92
C GLY A 280 -9.03 -2.20 -12.47
N ILE A 281 -10.02 -1.49 -13.01
CA ILE A 281 -9.89 -0.06 -13.31
C ILE A 281 -10.33 0.74 -12.09
N THR A 282 -9.44 1.60 -11.60
CA THR A 282 -9.65 2.43 -10.42
C THR A 282 -10.18 3.81 -10.78
N GLU A 283 -9.78 4.34 -11.93
CA GLU A 283 -10.17 5.67 -12.40
C GLU A 283 -10.42 5.68 -13.91
N TYR A 284 -11.28 6.59 -14.34
CA TYR A 284 -11.62 6.84 -15.74
C TYR A 284 -11.34 8.30 -16.07
N GLU A 285 -10.59 8.55 -17.14
CA GLU A 285 -10.55 9.88 -17.75
C GLU A 285 -11.83 10.08 -18.56
N VAL A 286 -12.61 11.11 -18.21
CA VAL A 286 -13.87 11.43 -18.87
C VAL A 286 -13.81 12.85 -19.41
N ALA A 287 -14.26 13.01 -20.65
CA ALA A 287 -14.36 14.30 -21.31
C ALA A 287 -15.83 14.66 -21.56
N SER A 288 -16.20 15.91 -21.29
CA SER A 288 -17.54 16.44 -21.58
C SER A 288 -17.45 17.86 -22.15
N ARG A 289 -18.44 18.26 -22.97
CA ARG A 289 -18.58 19.63 -23.46
C ARG A 289 -20.02 19.96 -23.77
N ILE A 290 -20.34 21.25 -23.77
CA ILE A 290 -21.51 21.79 -24.45
C ILE A 290 -21.13 22.05 -25.91
N GLU A 291 -22.06 21.84 -26.85
CA GLU A 291 -21.81 22.14 -28.26
C GLU A 291 -21.35 23.60 -28.43
N GLY A 292 -20.27 23.80 -29.18
CA GLY A 292 -19.64 25.11 -29.36
C GLY A 292 -18.69 25.55 -28.23
N GLN A 293 -18.48 24.72 -27.20
CA GLN A 293 -17.49 24.94 -26.14
C GLN A 293 -16.32 23.95 -26.20
N ASP A 294 -15.24 24.27 -25.50
CA ASP A 294 -14.08 23.41 -25.34
C ASP A 294 -14.39 22.17 -24.49
N TRP A 295 -13.59 21.11 -24.67
CA TRP A 295 -13.67 19.91 -23.84
C TRP A 295 -13.19 20.20 -22.42
N ASN A 296 -13.98 19.77 -21.45
CA ASN A 296 -13.58 19.66 -20.07
C ASN A 296 -13.25 18.19 -19.77
N THR A 297 -12.02 17.90 -19.36
CA THR A 297 -11.57 16.56 -18.96
C THR A 297 -11.40 16.47 -17.46
N GLY A 298 -11.70 15.30 -16.90
CA GLY A 298 -11.50 15.03 -15.48
C GLY A 298 -11.39 13.54 -15.20
N MET A 299 -10.81 13.20 -14.06
CA MET A 299 -10.72 11.83 -13.56
C MET A 299 -11.92 11.53 -12.67
N LEU A 300 -12.54 10.37 -12.87
CA LEU A 300 -13.65 9.86 -12.06
C LEU A 300 -13.30 8.48 -11.50
N THR A 301 -13.57 8.26 -10.22
CA THR A 301 -13.40 6.97 -9.54
C THR A 301 -14.60 6.04 -9.70
N SER A 302 -15.72 6.57 -10.19
CA SER A 302 -16.98 5.85 -10.37
C SER A 302 -17.37 5.75 -11.86
N ASN A 303 -18.21 4.77 -12.20
CA ASN A 303 -18.69 4.53 -13.56
C ASN A 303 -19.95 5.37 -13.93
N ARG A 304 -19.97 6.63 -13.47
CA ARG A 304 -21.08 7.58 -13.61
C ARG A 304 -20.60 9.04 -13.59
#